data_AF-A0A9D8WTA3-F1
#
_entry.id   AF-A0A9D8WTA3-F1
#
_cell.length_a   1.000
_cell.length_b   1.000
_cell.length_c   1.000
_cell.angle_alpha   90.00
_cell.angle_beta   90.00
_cell.angle_gamma   90.00
#
_symmetry.space_group_name_H-M   'P 1'
#
loop_
_entity.id
_entity.type
_entity.pdbx_description
1 polymer ?
#
loop_
_entity_poly.entity_id
_entity_poly.type
_entity_poly.pdbx_seq_one_letter_code
_entity_poly.pdbx_strand_id
1 'polypeptide(L)'
;MKDRFNRKFDIAISRLRSSYLKTSEEDSFLDLVIGIETLLSDENKGELTYKLSVRVAVLLSEFADYKPLNPYEIFISMKNIYDYRSAIVHGKAEKDIEKSKNIKLGDRNYKTKNMAEFFLQNLISIAFEHKDFFSTPGKIEELLLNNES
;
A
#
# COMPACT_ATOMS: atom_id res chain seq x y z
N MET A 1 13.27 12.13 -15.53
CA MET A 1 12.83 10.89 -14.84
C MET A 1 13.36 10.75 -13.42
N LYS A 2 14.68 10.87 -13.14
CA LYS A 2 15.25 10.79 -11.78
C LYS A 2 14.56 11.69 -10.74
N ASP A 3 14.17 12.89 -11.13
CA ASP A 3 13.52 13.88 -10.24
C ASP A 3 12.13 13.45 -9.74
N ARG A 4 11.34 12.77 -10.58
CA ARG A 4 9.95 12.40 -10.24
C ARG A 4 9.89 11.28 -9.20
N PHE A 5 10.74 10.26 -9.33
CA PHE A 5 10.82 9.18 -8.34
C PHE A 5 11.24 9.74 -6.98
N ASN A 6 12.31 10.53 -6.94
CA ASN A 6 12.79 11.14 -5.69
C ASN A 6 11.67 11.94 -5.00
N ARG A 7 10.94 12.78 -5.75
CA ARG A 7 9.79 13.51 -5.20
C ARG A 7 8.70 12.60 -4.63
N LYS A 8 8.33 11.52 -5.34
CA LYS A 8 7.34 10.56 -4.83
C LYS A 8 7.83 9.84 -3.57
N PHE A 9 9.10 9.45 -3.56
CA PHE A 9 9.75 8.79 -2.44
C PHE A 9 9.79 9.70 -1.22
N ASP A 10 10.17 10.97 -1.40
CA ASP A 10 10.18 11.98 -0.33
C ASP A 10 8.78 12.22 0.24
N ILE A 11 7.75 12.28 -0.62
CA ILE A 11 6.36 12.39 -0.17
C ILE A 11 5.97 11.16 0.64
N ALA A 12 6.30 9.95 0.19
CA ALA A 12 5.96 8.71 0.89
C ALA A 12 6.61 8.64 2.28
N ILE A 13 7.89 9.00 2.39
CA ILE A 13 8.59 9.10 3.69
C ILE A 13 7.95 10.17 4.56
N SER A 14 7.66 11.35 4.00
CA SER A 14 7.01 12.43 4.74
C SER A 14 5.65 12.01 5.29
N ARG A 15 4.89 11.23 4.52
CA ARG A 15 3.58 10.70 4.93
C ARG A 15 3.70 9.64 6.02
N LEU A 16 4.65 8.72 5.90
CA LEU A 16 4.95 7.76 6.96
C LEU A 16 5.36 8.46 8.26
N ARG A 17 6.19 9.50 8.19
CA ARG A 17 6.58 10.27 9.38
C ARG A 17 5.38 11.00 9.98
N SER A 18 4.58 11.66 9.14
CA SER A 18 3.37 12.38 9.57
C SER A 18 2.36 11.45 10.25
N SER A 19 2.18 10.22 9.76
CA SER A 19 1.23 9.29 10.35
C SER A 19 1.55 8.95 11.80
N TYR A 20 2.82 8.91 12.22
CA TYR A 20 3.20 8.68 13.61
C TYR A 20 2.96 9.87 14.54
N LEU A 21 2.88 11.09 14.00
CA LEU A 21 2.73 12.31 14.78
C LEU A 21 1.26 12.72 14.96
N LYS A 22 0.35 12.10 14.21
CA LYS A 22 -1.08 12.43 14.26
C LYS A 22 -1.78 11.78 15.45
N THR A 23 -2.66 12.55 16.08
CA THR A 23 -3.51 12.12 17.19
C THR A 23 -4.75 11.36 16.71
N SER A 24 -5.31 11.76 15.56
CA SER A 24 -6.42 11.08 14.90
C SER A 24 -5.93 9.80 14.21
N GLU A 25 -6.53 8.67 14.57
CA GLU A 25 -6.19 7.38 13.94
C GLU A 25 -6.56 7.36 12.46
N GLU A 26 -7.68 7.98 12.09
CA GLU A 26 -8.14 8.08 10.70
C GLU A 26 -7.20 8.94 9.87
N ASP A 27 -6.78 10.11 10.38
CA ASP A 27 -5.86 10.98 9.66
C ASP A 27 -4.46 10.36 9.53
N SER A 28 -4.04 9.61 10.56
CA SER A 28 -2.81 8.82 10.57
C SER A 28 -2.88 7.73 9.49
N PHE A 29 -4.00 7.00 9.42
CA PHE A 29 -4.25 5.98 8.40
C PHE A 29 -4.29 6.57 6.98
N LEU A 30 -4.95 7.71 6.78
CA LEU A 30 -5.00 8.38 5.48
C LEU A 30 -3.60 8.76 4.99
N ASP A 31 -2.72 9.23 5.87
CA ASP A 31 -1.32 9.51 5.48
C ASP A 31 -0.61 8.23 5.00
N LEU A 32 -0.78 7.10 5.70
CA LEU A 32 -0.20 5.82 5.28
C LEU A 32 -0.66 5.44 3.87
N VAL A 33 -1.97 5.51 3.61
CA VAL A 33 -2.53 5.15 2.29
C VAL A 33 -2.07 6.13 1.21
N ILE A 34 -2.00 7.43 1.50
CA ILE A 34 -1.46 8.43 0.55
C ILE A 34 0.00 8.11 0.22
N GLY A 35 0.81 7.65 1.18
CA GLY A 35 2.18 7.22 0.93
C GLY A 35 2.26 6.05 -0.06
N ILE A 36 1.43 5.02 0.16
CA ILE A 36 1.33 3.84 -0.73
C ILE A 36 0.86 4.27 -2.13
N GLU A 37 -0.23 5.03 -2.21
CA GLU A 37 -0.76 5.59 -3.46
C GLU A 37 0.33 6.38 -4.19
N THR A 38 1.08 7.25 -3.50
CA THR A 38 2.10 8.09 -4.15
C THR A 38 3.22 7.28 -4.78
N LEU A 39 3.71 6.25 -4.09
CA LEU A 39 4.76 5.37 -4.61
C LEU A 39 4.29 4.60 -5.84
N LEU A 40 3.08 4.06 -5.79
CA LEU A 40 2.61 3.05 -6.74
C LEU A 40 1.64 3.59 -7.80
N SER A 41 1.16 4.83 -7.71
CA SER A 41 0.29 5.42 -8.73
C SER A 41 1.08 5.74 -10.00
N ASP A 42 0.49 5.46 -11.15
CA ASP A 42 0.91 6.03 -12.42
C ASP A 42 -0.12 7.04 -12.95
N GLU A 43 0.13 7.63 -14.11
CA GLU A 43 -0.73 8.66 -14.71
C GLU A 43 -2.05 8.10 -15.25
N ASN A 44 -2.23 6.78 -15.24
CA ASN A 44 -3.41 6.13 -15.78
C ASN A 44 -4.54 6.09 -14.74
N LYS A 45 -5.64 6.76 -15.06
CA LYS A 45 -6.85 6.89 -14.22
C LYS A 45 -7.74 5.64 -14.14
N GLY A 46 -7.21 4.44 -14.42
CA GLY A 46 -7.95 3.17 -14.42
C GLY A 46 -8.31 2.68 -13.01
N GLU A 47 -8.66 1.38 -12.88
CA GLU A 47 -8.97 0.70 -11.60
C GLU A 47 -7.80 0.74 -10.60
N LEU A 48 -7.65 1.89 -9.93
CA LEU A 48 -6.55 2.20 -9.03
C LEU A 48 -6.44 1.16 -7.91
N THR A 49 -7.57 0.73 -7.35
CA THR A 49 -7.62 -0.23 -6.23
C THR A 49 -7.06 -1.60 -6.60
N TYR A 50 -7.53 -2.21 -7.69
CA TYR A 50 -7.10 -3.54 -8.09
C TYR A 50 -5.61 -3.52 -8.43
N LYS A 51 -5.19 -2.54 -9.23
CA LYS A 51 -3.80 -2.37 -9.66
C LYS A 51 -2.85 -2.14 -8.48
N LEU A 52 -3.21 -1.27 -7.54
CA LEU A 52 -2.43 -1.08 -6.31
C LEU A 52 -2.32 -2.39 -5.53
N SER A 53 -3.42 -3.12 -5.38
CA SER A 53 -3.44 -4.38 -4.63
C SER A 53 -2.52 -5.43 -5.25
N VAL A 54 -2.49 -5.55 -6.58
CA VAL A 54 -1.58 -6.45 -7.29
C VAL A 54 -0.12 -6.00 -7.13
N ARG A 55 0.17 -4.71 -7.35
CA ARG A 55 1.55 -4.18 -7.23
C ARG A 55 2.14 -4.38 -5.84
N VAL A 56 1.36 -4.11 -4.80
CA VAL A 56 1.79 -4.34 -3.41
C VAL A 56 2.04 -5.84 -3.18
N ALA A 57 1.13 -6.71 -3.63
CA ALA A 57 1.29 -8.15 -3.49
C ALA A 57 2.60 -8.64 -4.13
N VAL A 58 2.86 -8.27 -5.38
CA VAL A 58 4.08 -8.67 -6.12
C VAL A 58 5.34 -8.17 -5.43
N LEU A 59 5.41 -6.87 -5.13
CA LEU A 59 6.63 -6.27 -4.58
C LEU A 59 6.97 -6.83 -3.20
N LEU A 60 5.99 -6.96 -2.30
CA LEU A 60 6.24 -7.51 -0.97
C LEU A 60 6.53 -9.01 -1.03
N SER A 61 5.83 -9.77 -1.88
CA SER A 61 6.10 -11.20 -2.00
C SER A 61 7.47 -11.50 -2.57
N GLU A 62 7.98 -10.64 -3.45
CA GLU A 62 9.28 -10.80 -4.08
C GLU A 62 10.40 -10.32 -3.14
N PHE A 63 10.31 -9.07 -2.68
CA PHE A 63 11.45 -8.34 -2.11
C PHE A 63 11.38 -8.08 -0.60
N ALA A 64 10.25 -8.27 0.08
CA ALA A 64 10.22 -8.03 1.53
C ALA A 64 11.06 -9.07 2.29
N ASP A 65 11.95 -8.62 3.19
CA ASP A 65 12.78 -9.52 4.01
C ASP A 65 11.94 -10.45 4.88
N TYR A 66 10.86 -9.91 5.46
CA TYR A 66 9.92 -10.66 6.30
C TYR A 66 8.58 -10.80 5.59
N LYS A 67 8.18 -12.05 5.31
CA LYS A 67 6.98 -12.40 4.54
C LYS A 67 5.96 -13.16 5.41
N PRO A 68 5.25 -12.48 6.34
CA PRO A 68 4.24 -13.12 7.21
C PRO A 68 2.96 -13.52 6.48
N LEU A 69 2.81 -13.07 5.23
CA LEU A 69 1.62 -13.19 4.41
C LEU A 69 2.01 -13.75 3.04
N ASN A 70 1.18 -14.61 2.49
CA ASN A 70 1.34 -15.01 1.09
C ASN A 70 0.84 -13.90 0.12
N PRO A 71 1.16 -13.95 -1.18
CA PRO A 71 0.78 -12.91 -2.14
C PRO A 71 -0.73 -12.61 -2.16
N TYR A 72 -1.57 -13.63 -2.06
CA TYR A 72 -3.03 -13.48 -2.07
C TYR A 72 -3.56 -12.79 -0.81
N GLU A 73 -2.97 -13.11 0.36
CA GLU A 73 -3.27 -12.42 1.62
C GLU A 73 -2.86 -10.95 1.58
N ILE A 74 -1.72 -10.61 0.97
CA ILE A 74 -1.29 -9.23 0.76
C ILE A 74 -2.28 -8.50 -0.14
N PHE A 75 -2.70 -9.13 -1.24
CA PHE A 75 -3.68 -8.58 -2.17
C PHE A 75 -5.02 -8.27 -1.50
N ILE A 76 -5.61 -9.22 -0.76
CA ILE A 76 -6.87 -9.00 -0.02
C ILE A 76 -6.69 -7.91 1.05
N SER A 77 -5.55 -7.90 1.73
CA SER A 77 -5.27 -6.88 2.75
C SER A 77 -5.24 -5.48 2.15
N MET A 78 -4.62 -5.32 0.98
CA MET A 78 -4.57 -4.02 0.30
C MET A 78 -5.95 -3.57 -0.21
N LYS A 79 -6.79 -4.50 -0.66
CA LYS A 79 -8.21 -4.20 -0.96
C LYS A 79 -8.95 -3.66 0.26
N ASN A 80 -8.84 -4.34 1.40
CA ASN A 80 -9.47 -3.89 2.65
C ASN A 80 -8.95 -2.52 3.10
N ILE A 81 -7.64 -2.26 2.97
CA ILE A 81 -7.04 -0.95 3.25
C ILE A 81 -7.70 0.13 2.37
N TYR A 82 -7.87 -0.13 1.08
CA TYR A 82 -8.49 0.83 0.18
C TYR A 82 -9.98 1.04 0.47
N ASP A 83 -10.70 -0.03 0.80
CA ASP A 83 -12.12 0.04 1.20
C ASP A 83 -12.29 0.86 2.48
N TYR A 84 -11.39 0.69 3.45
CA TYR A 84 -11.39 1.49 4.68
C TYR A 84 -11.12 2.96 4.39
N ARG A 85 -10.12 3.26 3.54
CA ARG A 85 -9.82 4.63 3.10
C ARG A 85 -11.00 5.27 2.41
N SER A 86 -11.66 4.53 1.50
CA SER A 86 -12.88 4.96 0.81
C SER A 86 -14.01 5.26 1.79
N ALA A 87 -14.21 4.41 2.82
CA ALA A 87 -15.23 4.62 3.84
C ALA A 87 -15.00 5.91 4.65
N ILE A 88 -13.76 6.16 5.08
CA ILE A 88 -13.38 7.39 5.81
C ILE A 88 -13.63 8.63 4.93
N VAL A 89 -13.07 8.68 3.72
CA VAL A 89 -13.15 9.91 2.90
C VAL A 89 -14.54 10.24 2.39
N HIS A 90 -15.41 9.24 2.24
CA HIS A 90 -16.79 9.43 1.81
C HIS A 90 -17.77 9.56 2.98
N GLY A 91 -17.27 9.58 4.23
CA GLY A 91 -18.10 9.72 5.42
C GLY A 91 -19.16 8.63 5.54
N LYS A 92 -18.81 7.37 5.21
CA LYS A 92 -19.75 6.25 5.33
C LYS A 92 -20.18 6.07 6.78
N ALA A 93 -21.31 5.38 6.97
CA ALA A 93 -21.83 5.09 8.30
C ALA A 93 -20.78 4.35 9.16
N GLU A 94 -20.76 4.66 10.47
CA GLU A 94 -19.79 4.13 11.43
C GLU A 94 -19.70 2.60 11.42
N LYS A 95 -20.83 1.91 11.19
CA LYS A 95 -20.90 0.44 11.03
C LYS A 95 -20.03 -0.10 9.88
N ASP A 96 -19.84 0.66 8.81
CA ASP A 96 -19.07 0.24 7.64
C ASP A 96 -17.57 0.53 7.85
N ILE A 97 -17.26 1.61 8.57
CA ILE A 97 -15.92 1.94 9.06
C ILE A 97 -15.44 0.85 10.03
N GLU A 98 -16.26 0.46 11.02
CA GLU A 98 -15.91 -0.59 12.00
C GLU A 98 -15.59 -1.94 11.37
N LYS A 99 -16.34 -2.36 10.34
CA LYS A 99 -16.09 -3.61 9.61
C LYS A 99 -14.72 -3.65 8.93
N SER A 100 -14.21 -2.49 8.53
CA SER A 100 -12.97 -2.36 7.76
C SER A 100 -11.77 -1.93 8.60
N LYS A 101 -11.96 -1.74 9.92
CA LYS A 101 -10.86 -1.50 10.89
C LYS A 101 -9.98 -2.71 11.14
N ASN A 102 -10.48 -3.91 10.85
CA ASN A 102 -9.74 -5.15 11.03
C ASN A 102 -9.79 -6.04 9.78
N ILE A 103 -8.68 -6.69 9.48
CA ILE A 103 -8.51 -7.63 8.37
C ILE A 103 -8.42 -9.04 8.98
N LYS A 104 -9.36 -9.90 8.61
CA LYS A 104 -9.36 -11.31 9.01
C LYS A 104 -8.74 -12.16 7.90
N LEU A 105 -7.69 -12.90 8.23
CA LEU A 105 -6.98 -13.82 7.34
C LEU A 105 -6.87 -15.19 8.02
N GLY A 106 -7.80 -16.09 7.69
CA GLY A 106 -7.98 -17.34 8.44
C GLY A 106 -8.30 -17.05 9.91
N ASP A 107 -7.52 -17.64 10.82
CA ASP A 107 -7.65 -17.42 12.27
C ASP A 107 -6.94 -16.14 12.77
N ARG A 108 -6.24 -15.42 11.88
CA ARG A 108 -5.47 -14.22 12.22
C ARG A 108 -6.34 -12.97 12.04
N ASN A 109 -6.21 -12.03 12.96
CA ASN A 109 -6.92 -10.76 12.91
C ASN A 109 -5.92 -9.61 13.05
N TYR A 110 -5.87 -8.72 12.06
CA TYR A 110 -4.93 -7.60 12.01
C TYR A 110 -5.69 -6.28 12.01
N LYS A 111 -5.18 -5.28 12.73
CA LYS A 111 -5.67 -3.91 12.55
C LYS A 111 -5.28 -3.43 11.14
N THR A 112 -6.25 -2.90 10.41
CA THR A 112 -6.05 -2.39 9.03
C THR A 112 -4.98 -1.32 8.97
N LYS A 113 -4.90 -0.45 9.99
CA LYS A 113 -3.85 0.56 10.11
C LYS A 113 -2.45 -0.06 10.23
N ASN A 114 -2.27 -1.05 11.10
CA ASN A 114 -0.97 -1.70 11.29
C ASN A 114 -0.51 -2.40 10.00
N MET A 115 -1.46 -2.95 9.22
CA MET A 115 -1.17 -3.53 7.92
C MET A 115 -0.75 -2.48 6.89
N ALA A 116 -1.43 -1.33 6.85
CA ALA A 116 -1.02 -0.21 5.99
C ALA A 116 0.36 0.34 6.37
N GLU A 117 0.67 0.42 7.66
CA GLU A 117 1.99 0.81 8.16
C GLU A 117 3.07 -0.17 7.71
N PHE A 118 2.85 -1.47 7.95
CA PHE A 118 3.74 -2.53 7.50
C PHE A 118 3.97 -2.49 5.99
N PHE A 119 2.92 -2.28 5.19
CA PHE A 119 3.04 -2.19 3.74
C PHE A 119 3.84 -0.97 3.31
N LEU A 120 3.56 0.22 3.86
CA LEU A 120 4.29 1.43 3.49
C LEU A 120 5.78 1.34 3.89
N GLN A 121 6.08 0.82 5.07
CA GLN A 121 7.47 0.62 5.52
C GLN A 121 8.24 -0.27 4.55
N ASN A 122 7.69 -1.44 4.19
CA ASN A 122 8.33 -2.36 3.24
C ASN A 122 8.45 -1.74 1.85
N LEU A 123 7.41 -1.05 1.36
CA LEU A 123 7.48 -0.38 0.05
C LEU A 123 8.56 0.71 0.02
N ILE A 124 8.79 1.43 1.11
CA ILE A 124 9.87 2.42 1.20
C ILE A 124 11.24 1.72 1.16
N SER A 125 11.44 0.63 1.90
CA SER A 125 12.69 -0.15 1.84
C SER A 125 12.93 -0.69 0.44
N ILE A 126 11.93 -1.33 -0.17
CA ILE A 126 12.01 -1.88 -1.53
C ILE A 126 12.26 -0.76 -2.54
N ALA A 127 11.62 0.41 -2.39
CA ALA A 127 11.85 1.55 -3.28
C ALA A 127 13.26 2.12 -3.15
N PHE A 128 13.87 2.05 -1.96
CA PHE A 128 15.25 2.47 -1.76
C PHE A 128 16.24 1.54 -2.49
N GLU A 129 16.02 0.23 -2.43
CA GLU A 129 16.91 -0.80 -2.97
C GLU A 129 16.69 -1.07 -4.47
N HIS A 130 15.42 -1.08 -4.90
CA HIS A 130 14.99 -1.43 -6.25
C HIS A 130 14.22 -0.28 -6.93
N LYS A 131 14.90 0.86 -7.05
CA LYS A 131 14.34 2.15 -7.56
C LYS A 131 13.72 2.04 -8.95
N ASP A 132 14.18 1.11 -9.76
CA ASP A 132 13.73 0.87 -11.12
C ASP A 132 12.26 0.42 -11.21
N PHE A 133 11.76 -0.37 -10.24
CA PHE A 133 10.34 -0.77 -10.21
C PHE A 133 9.38 0.41 -9.97
N PHE A 134 9.85 1.50 -9.37
CA PHE A 134 9.05 2.68 -9.05
C PHE A 134 9.25 3.85 -10.02
N SER A 135 10.34 3.81 -10.80
CA SER A 135 10.71 4.88 -11.75
C SER A 135 10.42 4.53 -13.20
N THR A 136 10.32 3.23 -13.54
CA THR A 136 10.06 2.75 -14.89
C THR A 136 8.63 2.19 -14.99
N PRO A 137 7.74 2.81 -15.79
CA PRO A 137 6.39 2.28 -16.02
C PRO A 137 6.42 0.85 -16.58
N GLY A 138 5.52 -0.01 -16.11
CA GLY A 138 5.37 -1.38 -16.62
C GLY A 138 6.31 -2.41 -15.99
N LYS A 139 7.33 -1.99 -15.24
CA LYS A 139 8.34 -2.93 -14.71
C LYS A 139 7.79 -3.87 -13.63
N ILE A 140 6.81 -3.41 -12.84
CA ILE A 140 6.13 -4.28 -11.87
C ILE A 140 5.24 -5.30 -12.58
N GLU A 141 4.57 -4.88 -13.67
CA GLU A 141 3.77 -5.78 -14.49
C GLU A 141 4.65 -6.81 -15.24
N GLU A 142 5.82 -6.41 -15.72
CA GLU A 142 6.81 -7.35 -16.29
C GLU A 142 7.25 -8.39 -15.28
N LEU A 143 7.56 -7.98 -14.05
CA LEU A 143 7.90 -8.91 -12.95
C LEU A 143 6.73 -9.88 -12.66
N LEU A 144 5.50 -9.37 -12.60
CA LEU A 144 4.31 -10.19 -12.40
C LEU A 144 4.19 -11.28 -13.49
N LEU A 145 4.35 -10.91 -14.76
CA LEU A 145 4.20 -11.84 -15.89
C LEU A 145 5.34 -12.87 -15.96
N ASN A 146 6.54 -12.51 -15.51
CA ASN A 146 7.69 -13.41 -15.52
C ASN A 146 7.69 -14.40 -14.35
N ASN A 147 6.99 -14.10 -13.26
CA ASN A 147 6.84 -14.98 -12.10
C ASN A 147 5.82 -16.13 -12.32
N GLU A 148 5.15 -16.17 -13.48
CA GLU A 148 4.23 -17.26 -13.87
C GLU A 148 4.89 -18.37 -14.73
N SER A 149 6.23 -18.42 -14.81
CA SER A 149 7.01 -19.41 -15.59
C SER A 149 7.72 -20.45 -14.72
#